data_AF-A0A9D8JEP2-F1
#
_entry.id   AF-A0A9D8JEP2-F1
#
_cell.length_a   1.000
_cell.length_b   1.000
_cell.length_c   1.000
_cell.angle_alpha   90.00
_cell.angle_beta   90.00
_cell.angle_gamma   90.00
#
_symmetry.space_group_name_H-M   'P 1'
#
loop_
_entity.id
_entity.type
_entity.pdbx_description
1 polymer ?
#
loop_
_entity_poly.entity_id
_entity_poly.type
_entity_poly.pdbx_seq_one_letter_code
_entity_poly.pdbx_strand_id
1 'polypeptide(L)' 'MKLLAKIALATTLASITSAALADVTCTADAGSEGGPYYTVTAPTREEAYSQAYDQALTFVNISDRNPMYISVSCNQ' A
#
# COMPACT_ATOMS: atom_id res chain seq x y z
N MET A 1 18.03 6.44 35.95
CA MET A 1 17.71 7.18 34.71
C MET A 1 16.47 6.54 34.08
N LYS A 2 15.41 7.34 33.96
CA LYS A 2 14.24 7.26 33.05
C LYS A 2 13.56 5.89 32.83
N LEU A 3 12.47 5.69 33.58
CA LEU A 3 11.32 4.88 33.17
C LEU A 3 10.59 5.60 32.01
N LEU A 4 10.46 4.98 30.85
CA LEU A 4 9.52 5.39 29.81
C LEU A 4 8.50 4.27 29.64
N ALA A 5 7.28 4.56 30.09
CA ALA A 5 6.14 3.67 30.01
C ALA A 5 5.83 3.30 28.56
N LYS A 6 5.47 2.02 28.36
CA LYS A 6 4.83 1.54 27.14
C LYS A 6 3.54 2.32 26.94
N ILE A 7 3.45 3.11 25.89
CA ILE A 7 2.18 3.70 25.45
C ILE A 7 1.37 2.57 24.83
N ALA A 8 0.46 2.00 25.61
CA ALA A 8 -0.65 1.22 25.09
C ALA A 8 -1.61 2.22 24.43
N LEU A 9 -1.59 2.33 23.10
CA LEU A 9 -2.57 3.12 22.37
C LEU A 9 -3.88 2.33 22.32
N ALA A 10 -4.69 2.49 23.37
CA ALA A 10 -6.08 2.05 23.39
C ALA A 10 -6.96 3.16 22.81
N THR A 11 -7.18 3.14 21.50
CA THR A 11 -8.23 3.93 20.83
C THR A 11 -9.34 2.98 20.38
N THR A 12 -10.14 2.52 21.35
CA THR A 12 -11.51 2.09 21.06
C THR A 12 -12.40 3.33 21.06
N LEU A 13 -12.85 3.75 19.89
CA LEU A 13 -14.15 4.41 19.76
C LEU A 13 -15.01 3.57 18.82
N ALA A 14 -16.14 3.14 19.36
CA ALA A 14 -17.09 2.24 18.76
C ALA A 14 -18.05 2.95 17.79
N SER A 15 -18.69 2.12 16.98
CA SER A 15 -20.03 2.29 16.41
C SER A 15 -20.18 3.07 15.11
N ILE A 16 -19.92 2.39 13.99
CA ILE A 16 -20.60 2.66 12.72
C ILE A 16 -21.42 1.41 12.37
N THR A 17 -22.66 1.34 12.87
CA THR A 17 -23.67 0.45 12.30
C THR A 17 -24.35 1.22 11.19
N SER A 18 -24.06 0.90 9.92
CA SER A 18 -25.05 0.73 8.84
C SER A 18 -24.38 0.67 7.47
N ALA A 19 -24.76 -0.35 6.69
CA ALA A 19 -24.34 -0.68 5.34
C ALA A 19 -22.85 -1.04 5.19
N ALA A 20 -22.56 -2.03 4.35
CA ALA A 20 -21.22 -2.21 3.83
C ALA A 20 -20.86 -0.93 3.05
N LEU A 21 -20.21 0.03 3.71
CA LEU A 21 -19.33 0.96 3.03
C LEU A 21 -18.35 0.04 2.31
N ALA A 22 -18.41 0.01 0.98
CA ALA A 22 -17.30 -0.53 0.23
C ALA A 22 -16.13 0.37 0.62
N ASP A 23 -15.29 -0.10 1.55
CA ASP A 23 -14.05 0.59 1.90
C ASP A 23 -13.35 0.86 0.59
N VAL A 24 -13.16 2.14 0.24
CA VAL A 24 -12.52 2.53 -1.01
C VAL A 24 -11.16 1.86 -1.02
N THR A 25 -11.04 0.82 -1.83
CA THR A 25 -9.91 -0.08 -1.79
C THR A 25 -9.16 0.12 -3.10
N CYS A 26 -8.00 0.74 -2.99
CA CYS A 26 -7.10 0.94 -4.11
C CYS A 26 -6.09 -0.20 -4.16
N THR A 27 -6.07 -0.90 -5.30
CA THR A 27 -5.09 -1.92 -5.62
C THR A 27 -4.09 -1.35 -6.62
N ALA A 28 -2.81 -1.40 -6.28
CA ALA A 28 -1.72 -1.01 -7.17
C ALA A 28 -0.90 -2.24 -7.56
N ASP A 29 -0.75 -2.46 -8.86
CA ASP A 29 0.10 -3.49 -9.44
C ASP A 29 1.36 -2.84 -10.00
N ALA A 30 2.53 -3.23 -9.48
CA ALA A 30 3.83 -2.76 -9.93
C ALA A 30 4.70 -3.91 -10.42
N GLY A 31 5.37 -3.70 -11.55
CA GLY A 31 6.26 -4.71 -12.14
C GLY A 31 7.11 -4.13 -13.26
N SER A 32 7.97 -4.97 -13.83
CA SER A 32 8.77 -4.66 -15.02
C SER A 32 8.54 -5.71 -16.10
N GLU A 33 8.76 -5.34 -17.37
CA GLU A 33 8.66 -6.29 -18.47
C GLU A 33 9.64 -7.46 -18.24
N GLY A 34 9.10 -8.70 -18.17
CA GLY A 34 9.87 -9.91 -17.86
C GLY A 34 10.26 -10.09 -16.38
N GLY A 35 9.85 -9.17 -15.50
CA GLY A 35 10.09 -9.22 -14.07
C GLY A 35 8.87 -9.69 -13.26
N PRO A 36 9.03 -9.86 -11.94
CA PRO A 36 7.94 -10.17 -11.03
C PRO A 36 6.96 -9.00 -10.91
N TYR A 37 5.67 -9.33 -10.78
CA TYR A 37 4.59 -8.39 -10.49
C TYR A 37 4.26 -8.44 -9.00
N TYR A 38 4.02 -7.26 -8.41
CA TYR A 38 3.65 -7.08 -7.02
C TYR A 38 2.34 -6.33 -6.94
N THR A 39 1.44 -6.83 -6.12
CA THR A 39 0.14 -6.22 -5.87
C THR A 39 0.10 -5.74 -4.43
N VAL A 40 -0.26 -4.48 -4.23
CA VAL A 40 -0.49 -3.90 -2.91
C VAL A 40 -1.89 -3.31 -2.84
N THR A 41 -2.46 -3.35 -1.65
CA THR A 41 -3.82 -2.84 -1.41
C THR A 41 -3.75 -1.82 -0.28
N ALA A 42 -4.28 -0.62 -0.54
CA ALA A 42 -4.31 0.48 0.40
C ALA A 42 -5.64 1.24 0.35
N PRO A 43 -6.01 1.96 1.43
CA PRO A 43 -7.26 2.74 1.48
C PRO A 43 -7.22 3.99 0.59
N THR A 44 -6.04 4.38 0.10
CA THR A 44 -5.89 5.54 -0.80
C THR A 44 -5.03 5.20 -2.02
N ARG A 45 -5.27 5.92 -3.12
CA ARG A 45 -4.52 5.75 -4.37
C ARG A 45 -3.05 6.09 -4.21
N GLU A 46 -2.76 7.16 -3.47
CA GLU A 46 -1.39 7.64 -3.23
C GLU A 46 -0.59 6.65 -2.39
N GLU A 47 -1.21 6.09 -1.36
CA GLU A 47 -0.59 5.08 -0.51
C GLU A 47 -0.36 3.76 -1.25
N ALA A 48 -1.35 3.29 -2.03
CA ALA A 48 -1.20 2.11 -2.88
C ALA A 48 -0.04 2.31 -3.89
N TYR A 49 0.00 3.48 -4.54
CA TYR A 49 1.07 3.81 -5.48
C TYR A 49 2.46 3.84 -4.82
N SER A 50 2.60 4.53 -3.68
CA SER A 50 3.89 4.65 -2.98
C SER A 50 4.40 3.29 -2.50
N GLN A 51 3.53 2.45 -1.93
CA GLN A 51 3.92 1.12 -1.47
C GLN A 51 4.32 0.21 -2.65
N ALA A 52 3.59 0.27 -3.77
CA ALA A 52 3.93 -0.50 -4.97
C ALA A 52 5.26 -0.05 -5.59
N TYR A 53 5.52 1.26 -5.58
CA TYR A 53 6.75 1.86 -6.07
C TYR A 53 7.97 1.43 -5.24
N ASP A 54 7.89 1.49 -3.90
CA ASP A 54 8.98 1.07 -3.02
C ASP A 54 9.28 -0.44 -3.13
N GLN A 55 8.23 -1.26 -3.24
CA GLN A 55 8.37 -2.70 -3.51
C GLN A 55 9.09 -2.92 -4.84
N ALA A 56 8.64 -2.28 -5.92
CA ALA A 56 9.22 -2.47 -7.24
C ALA A 56 10.67 -1.97 -7.34
N LEU A 57 11.03 -0.87 -6.66
CA LEU A 57 12.41 -0.39 -6.57
C LEU A 57 13.37 -1.40 -5.92
N THR A 58 12.86 -2.30 -5.07
CA THR A 58 13.69 -3.34 -4.45
C THR A 58 14.16 -4.39 -5.48
N PHE A 59 13.42 -4.57 -6.57
CA PHE A 59 13.67 -5.61 -7.57
C PHE A 59 14.12 -5.07 -8.93
N VAL A 60 13.80 -3.82 -9.24
CA VAL A 60 14.31 -3.13 -10.42
C VAL A 60 15.74 -2.72 -10.12
N ASN A 61 16.68 -3.58 -10.52
CA ASN A 61 18.07 -3.18 -10.58
C ASN A 61 18.18 -2.08 -11.63
N ILE A 62 18.64 -0.88 -11.25
CA ILE A 62 18.74 0.32 -12.11
C ILE A 62 19.54 0.05 -13.41
N SER A 63 20.28 -1.06 -13.44
CA SER A 63 21.03 -1.58 -14.58
C SER A 63 20.15 -2.19 -15.69
N ASP A 64 19.00 -2.76 -15.34
CA ASP A 64 18.03 -3.28 -16.31
C ASP A 64 17.23 -2.10 -16.85
N ARG A 65 17.43 -1.77 -18.12
CA ARG A 65 16.71 -0.70 -18.84
C ARG A 65 15.22 -0.99 -19.04
N ASN A 66 14.63 -1.91 -18.27
CA ASN A 66 13.24 -2.28 -18.38
C ASN A 66 12.39 -1.21 -17.68
N PRO A 67 11.48 -0.55 -18.40
CA PRO A 67 10.57 0.41 -17.78
C PRO A 67 9.73 -0.29 -16.71
N MET A 68 9.60 0.37 -15.57
CA MET A 68 8.68 -0.04 -14.51
C MET A 68 7.28 0.48 -14.84
N TYR A 69 6.28 -0.37 -14.69
CA TYR A 69 4.88 -0.03 -14.86
C TYR A 69 4.18 -0.14 -13.51
N ILE A 70 3.42 0.90 -13.15
CA ILE A 70 2.54 0.88 -11.98
C ILE A 70 1.13 1.24 -12.44
N SER A 71 0.19 0.34 -12.23
CA SER A 71 -1.24 0.53 -12.50
C SER A 71 -1.98 0.59 -11.18
N VAL A 72 -2.84 1.59 -10.98
CA VAL A 72 -3.67 1.69 -9.76
C VAL A 72 -5.14 1.69 -10.14
N SER A 73 -5.90 0.77 -9.56
CA SER A 73 -7.35 0.64 -9.70
C SER A 73 -8.00 0.76 -8.33
N CYS A 74 -9.07 1.54 -8.20
CA CYS A 74 -9.79 1.68 -6.94
C CYS A 74 -11.26 1.32 -7.15
N ASN A 75 -11.82 0.46 -6.29
CA ASN A 75 -13.27 0.29 -6.21
C ASN A 75 -13.82 1.40 -5.31
N GLN A 76 -14.72 2.20 -5.86
CA GLN A 76 -15.54 3.18 -5.14
C GLN A 76 -16.95 2.63 -4.99
#